data_AF-A0A382NTP0-F1
#
_entry.id   AF-A0A382NTP0-F1
#
_cell.length_a   1.000
_cell.length_b   1.000
_cell.length_c   1.000
_cell.angle_alpha   90.00
_cell.angle_beta   90.00
_cell.angle_gamma   90.00
#
_symmetry.space_group_name_H-M   'P 1'
#
loop_
_entity.id
_entity.type
_entity.pdbx_description
1 polymer ?
#
loop_
_entity_poly.entity_id
_entity_poly.type
_entity_poly.pdbx_seq_one_letter_code
_entity_poly.pdbx_strand_id
1 'polypeptide(L)' 'MIKEINFSKKAVERINQLIAKKPSGTFFRIAIKGGGCSGFKYDFSF' A
#
# COMPACT_ATOMS: atom_id res chain seq x y z
N MET A 1 10.78 10.90 13.41
CA MET A 1 9.32 11.12 13.58
C MET A 1 8.62 10.55 12.36
N ILE A 2 7.77 9.54 12.51
CA ILE A 2 6.99 8.99 11.41
C ILE A 2 5.80 9.93 11.21
N LYS A 3 5.67 10.52 10.02
CA LYS A 3 4.49 11.32 9.67
C LYS A 3 3.31 10.38 9.46
N GLU A 4 2.14 10.80 9.90
CA GLU A 4 0.91 10.06 9.68
C GLU A 4 0.63 9.96 8.18
N ILE A 5 0.43 8.74 7.69
CA ILE A 5 0.05 8.46 6.30
C ILE A 5 -1.43 8.10 6.31
N ASN A 6 -2.24 8.91 5.64
CA ASN A 6 -3.67 8.69 5.51
C ASN A 6 -4.01 8.04 4.16
N PHE A 7 -4.92 7.07 4.19
CA PHE A 7 -5.45 6.42 3.00
C PHE A 7 -6.89 6.84 2.76
N SER A 8 -7.28 6.93 1.48
CA SER A 8 -8.68 7.16 1.14
C SER A 8 -9.52 5.92 1.50
N LYS A 9 -10.81 6.12 1.82
CA LYS A 9 -11.74 5.01 2.12
C LYS A 9 -11.74 3.95 1.01
N LYS A 10 -11.76 4.40 -0.26
CA LYS A 10 -11.71 3.51 -1.44
C LYS A 10 -10.43 2.66 -1.50
N ALA A 11 -9.27 3.22 -1.12
CA ALA A 11 -8.02 2.47 -1.09
C ALA A 11 -8.05 1.39 0.00
N VAL A 12 -8.56 1.72 1.19
CA VAL A 12 -8.72 0.77 2.30
C VAL A 12 -9.65 -0.38 1.91
N GLU A 13 -10.82 -0.07 1.35
CA GLU A 13 -11.77 -1.09 0.86
C GLU A 13 -11.12 -2.03 -0.16
N ARG A 14 -10.36 -1.48 -1.11
CA ARG A 14 -9.68 -2.28 -2.13
C ARG A 14 -8.59 -3.17 -1.53
N ILE A 15 -7.78 -2.66 -0.61
CA ILE A 15 -6.73 -3.44 0.06
C ILE A 15 -7.36 -4.60 0.85
N ASN A 16 -8.44 -4.35 1.58
CA ASN A 16 -9.15 -5.38 2.34
C ASN A 16 -9.69 -6.50 1.42
N GLN A 17 -10.25 -6.15 0.26
CA GLN A 17 -10.69 -7.14 -0.74
C GLN A 17 -9.54 -7.99 -1.29
N LEU A 18 -8.34 -7.41 -1.44
CA LEU A 18 -7.17 -8.12 -1.94
C LEU A 18 -6.58 -9.06 -0.87
N ILE A 19 -6.48 -8.61 0.39
CA ILE A 19 -5.98 -9.42 1.51
C ILE A 19 -6.94 -10.56 1.85
N ALA A 20 -8.26 -10.37 1.72
CA ALA A 20 -9.25 -11.42 2.00
C ALA A 20 -9.06 -12.71 1.17
N LYS A 21 -8.33 -12.62 0.05
CA LYS A 21 -7.98 -13.76 -0.81
C LYS A 21 -6.63 -14.42 -0.48
N LYS A 22 -5.99 -14.01 0.63
CA LYS A 22 -4.65 -14.45 1.05
C LYS A 22 -4.72 -15.19 2.39
N PRO A 23 -3.69 -16.01 2.72
CA PRO A 23 -3.62 -16.66 4.03
C PRO A 23 -3.70 -15.67 5.19
N SER A 24 -4.22 -16.11 6.33
CA SER A 24 -4.25 -15.30 7.55
C SER A 24 -2.84 -14.85 7.93
N GLY A 25 -2.69 -13.59 8.33
CA GLY A 25 -1.39 -13.00 8.66
C GLY A 25 -0.64 -12.40 7.47
N THR A 26 -1.24 -12.37 6.27
CA THR A 26 -0.70 -11.63 5.11
C THR A 26 -0.91 -10.12 5.29
N PHE A 27 0.10 -9.31 4.97
CA PHE A 27 0.05 -7.85 5.10
C PHE A 27 0.27 -7.17 3.76
N PHE A 28 -0.55 -6.17 3.43
CA PHE A 28 -0.27 -5.35 2.26
C PHE A 28 0.92 -4.43 2.53
N ARG A 29 1.94 -4.50 1.67
CA ARG A 29 3.19 -3.74 1.78
C ARG A 29 3.31 -2.77 0.62
N ILE A 30 3.63 -1.53 0.96
CA ILE A 30 3.96 -0.46 0.01
C ILE A 30 5.43 -0.11 0.19
N ALA A 31 6.20 -0.15 -0.89
CA ALA A 31 7.59 0.30 -0.90
C ALA A 31 7.80 1.37 -1.97
N ILE A 32 8.72 2.30 -1.73
CA ILE A 32 9.17 3.25 -2.75
C ILE A 32 10.38 2.64 -3.45
N LYS A 33 10.30 2.44 -4.77
CA LYS A 33 11.42 1.95 -5.59
C LYS A 33 12.36 3.07 -6.03
N GLY A 34 11.86 4.30 -6.04
CA GLY A 34 12.59 5.50 -6.44
C GLY A 34 11.63 6.62 -6.79
N GLY A 35 12.14 7.70 -7.37
CA GLY A 35 11.32 8.83 -7.83
C GLY A 35 12.06 9.69 -8.84
N GLY A 36 11.35 10.68 -9.39
CA GLY A 36 11.90 11.68 -10.32
C GLY A 36 10.93 12.85 -10.48
N CYS A 37 11.09 13.64 -11.55
CA CYS A 37 10.23 14.80 -11.80
C CYS A 37 8.74 14.45 -11.93
N SER A 38 8.40 13.20 -12.24
CA SER A 38 7.03 12.69 -12.34
C SER A 38 6.48 12.11 -11.03
N GLY A 39 7.25 12.18 -9.93
CA GLY A 39 6.87 11.64 -8.63
C GLY A 39 7.53 10.31 -8.28
N PHE A 40 7.00 9.66 -7.24
CA PHE A 40 7.53 8.40 -6.71
C PHE A 40 7.00 7.19 -7.46
N LYS A 41 7.86 6.19 -7.62
CA LYS A 41 7.51 4.85 -8.09
C LYS A 41 7.27 3.96 -6.89
N TYR A 42 6.08 3.38 -6.81
CA TYR A 42 5.68 2.48 -5.73
C TYR A 42 5.68 1.02 -6.18
N ASP A 43 5.99 0.14 -5.24
CA ASP A 43 5.86 -1.31 -5.37
C ASP A 43 4.86 -1.79 -4.34
N PHE A 44 3.88 -2.56 -4.82
CA PHE A 44 2.77 -3.08 -4.02
C PHE A 44 2.90 -4.60 -3.93
N SER A 45 3.05 -5.10 -2.71
CA SER A 45 3.23 -6.53 -2.42
C SER A 45 2.37 -6.97 -1.24
N PHE A 46 2.35 -8.28 -0.99
CA PHE A 46 1.59 -8.94 0.07
C PHE A 46 2.50 -9.85 0.87
#